data_AF-A0A7Z9KX64-F1
#
_entry.id   AF-A0A7Z9KX64-F1
#
_cell.length_a   1.000
_cell.length_b   1.000
_cell.length_c   1.000
_cell.angle_alpha   90.00
_cell.angle_beta   90.00
_cell.angle_gamma   90.00
#
_symmetry.space_group_name_H-M   'P 1'
#
loop_
_entity.id
_entity.type
_entity.pdbx_description
1 polymer ?
#
loop_
_entity_poly.entity_id
_entity_poly.type
_entity_poly.pdbx_seq_one_letter_code
_entity_poly.pdbx_strand_id
1 'polypeptide(L)'
;MRRMILSISILILNLPLPAFAADGFAVENLATGLDQPMDLAVFGATGLVVVERCGKISFISNDGQQTELGSLSGSVNCQGATRGLIGVALPPNVKDDDFLFVYYHVKNKKAQRVSRIPINRNGANVKLLMNDESTILDQIPAYVDGHQAGGIRVHSDGTIFIGVGDDGPANSKLAQDLNQLHGKLLRINSDGSIPDNNPLIGSSGGVRKEIFAWGFNQPMRIGLDSENPENVWIGDIAESKYQEVNRCTGGQNYGWPKFEGSKTHAANQNAEMTAPEPLPPVHEYDYANTGKGSVVVGQPYRSNDAKYSFPKWFNGAVPVADFWQYWVKFLVQDEGTWKVKSYEPGPTNIRAMVNGDDGAIYAVSQKAIVRMYWDDESPTAKFVFPKTGYRYSAGEVLEMVGTGDDPEDGVLTTGFKWWVVLRDGNDDIIETKKYDGPTATYTLPDAIDIQGYLNVKLRVFDSVGGSDDADLKIFPVASKVTFDSDPPGIEMTIDGEKLTPPVERTYAKDAKVDVSCPVEIYLGEEGNEKLHTFEKWSDEGEREHTFVVPAEDVNLTCSFKLHGPPETPDEGPQVVDYAYTGSDDGKNSSGGGDSGCAVTNQSSPTGAAICLLLLLTLFFSRRYRATRQTHQ
;
A
#
# COMPACT_ATOMS: atom_id res chain seq x y z
N MET A 1 -41.52 -23.54 62.73
CA MET A 1 -40.41 -23.22 61.80
C MET A 1 -40.84 -23.63 60.40
N ARG A 2 -40.78 -22.75 59.40
CA ARG A 2 -40.90 -23.12 57.98
C ARG A 2 -39.60 -22.71 57.28
N ARG A 3 -38.96 -23.64 56.56
CA ARG A 3 -37.78 -23.34 55.74
C ARG A 3 -38.26 -22.74 54.41
N MET A 4 -37.83 -21.53 54.07
CA MET A 4 -37.92 -21.05 52.69
C MET A 4 -36.85 -21.76 51.86
N ILE A 5 -37.25 -22.30 50.71
CA ILE A 5 -36.33 -22.73 49.67
C ILE A 5 -36.23 -21.56 48.70
N LEU A 6 -35.03 -21.00 48.56
CA LEU A 6 -34.77 -19.87 47.66
C LEU A 6 -34.42 -20.44 46.27
N SER A 7 -35.38 -20.46 45.35
CA SER A 7 -35.12 -20.86 43.96
C SER A 7 -34.32 -19.77 43.25
N ILE A 8 -33.04 -20.04 42.98
CA ILE A 8 -32.19 -19.17 42.17
C ILE A 8 -32.53 -19.41 40.70
N SER A 9 -33.37 -18.53 40.14
CA SER A 9 -33.60 -18.47 38.70
C SER A 9 -32.37 -17.86 38.02
N ILE A 10 -31.56 -18.69 37.37
CA ILE A 10 -30.45 -18.20 36.53
C ILE A 10 -31.05 -17.54 35.29
N LEU A 11 -31.05 -16.21 35.27
CA LEU A 11 -31.42 -15.44 34.09
C LEU A 11 -30.25 -15.52 33.10
N ILE A 12 -30.34 -16.44 32.13
CA ILE A 12 -29.40 -16.49 31.01
C ILE A 12 -29.64 -15.25 30.15
N LEU A 13 -28.79 -14.25 30.30
CA LEU A 13 -28.73 -13.12 29.40
C LEU A 13 -28.15 -13.61 28.07
N ASN A 14 -29.01 -13.83 27.08
CA ASN A 14 -28.60 -13.89 25.68
C ASN A 14 -28.20 -12.47 25.22
N LEU A 15 -27.05 -12.01 25.72
CA LEU A 15 -26.27 -11.02 24.97
C LEU A 15 -25.91 -11.67 23.63
N PRO A 16 -26.08 -10.98 22.48
CA PRO A 16 -25.44 -11.44 21.27
C PRO A 16 -23.93 -11.43 21.54
N LEU A 17 -23.29 -12.59 21.42
CA LEU A 17 -21.85 -12.61 21.23
C LEU A 17 -21.58 -11.83 19.93
N PRO A 18 -20.58 -10.93 19.88
CA PRO A 18 -20.12 -10.44 18.59
C PRO A 18 -19.73 -11.68 17.76
N ALA A 19 -20.20 -11.73 16.51
CA ALA A 19 -19.57 -12.63 15.56
C ALA A 19 -18.15 -12.10 15.38
N PHE A 20 -17.13 -12.92 15.72
CA PHE A 20 -15.74 -12.57 15.45
C PHE A 20 -15.63 -12.16 13.98
N ALA A 21 -15.07 -10.96 13.75
CA ALA A 21 -14.79 -10.49 12.41
C ALA A 21 -13.87 -11.50 11.71
N ALA A 22 -14.17 -11.87 10.47
CA ALA A 22 -13.13 -12.38 9.61
C ALA A 22 -12.41 -11.18 8.99
N ASP A 23 -11.09 -11.29 8.81
CA ASP A 23 -10.29 -10.29 8.11
C ASP A 23 -10.43 -8.86 8.72
N GLY A 24 -10.52 -8.74 10.05
CA GLY A 24 -10.56 -7.48 10.82
C GLY A 24 -11.83 -6.63 10.65
N PHE A 25 -12.75 -7.05 9.78
CA PHE A 25 -13.92 -6.27 9.35
C PHE A 25 -15.17 -6.57 10.19
N ALA A 26 -15.59 -5.60 11.00
CA ALA A 26 -16.76 -5.72 11.86
C ALA A 26 -17.99 -4.96 11.33
N VAL A 27 -19.17 -5.52 11.62
CA VAL A 27 -20.45 -5.04 11.11
C VAL A 27 -21.53 -5.16 12.18
N GLU A 28 -22.18 -4.05 12.53
CA GLU A 28 -23.26 -4.00 13.52
C GLU A 28 -24.47 -3.18 13.04
N ASN A 29 -25.65 -3.44 13.62
CA ASN A 29 -26.83 -2.61 13.41
C ASN A 29 -26.86 -1.47 14.42
N LEU A 30 -26.36 -0.29 14.03
CA LEU A 30 -26.44 0.94 14.85
C LEU A 30 -27.87 1.25 15.28
N ALA A 31 -28.83 1.16 14.36
CA ALA A 31 -30.23 1.51 14.59
C ALA A 31 -31.16 0.63 13.75
N THR A 32 -32.29 0.21 14.31
CA THR A 32 -33.23 -0.72 13.64
C THR A 32 -34.68 -0.23 13.72
N GLY A 33 -35.57 -0.83 12.92
CA GLY A 33 -37.01 -0.56 12.96
C GLY A 33 -37.47 0.57 12.01
N LEU A 34 -36.61 1.03 11.10
CA LEU A 34 -36.93 2.06 10.12
C LEU A 34 -37.85 1.50 9.01
N ASP A 35 -38.80 2.31 8.53
CA ASP A 35 -39.69 1.94 7.43
C ASP A 35 -39.16 2.43 6.08
N GLN A 36 -38.52 1.52 5.35
CA GLN A 36 -37.91 1.77 4.05
C GLN A 36 -37.01 3.02 4.06
N PRO A 37 -35.97 3.09 4.92
CA PRO A 37 -34.94 4.12 4.82
C PRO A 37 -34.30 4.09 3.42
N MET A 38 -34.03 5.25 2.85
CA MET A 38 -33.58 5.37 1.45
C MET A 38 -32.14 5.87 1.34
N ASP A 39 -31.78 6.90 2.09
CA ASP A 39 -30.47 7.56 2.05
C ASP A 39 -30.13 8.18 3.41
N LEU A 40 -28.86 8.50 3.60
CA LEU A 40 -28.29 9.06 4.83
C LEU A 40 -27.22 10.11 4.54
N ALA A 41 -27.07 11.07 5.45
CA ALA A 41 -26.02 12.08 5.44
C ALA A 41 -25.41 12.26 6.85
N VAL A 42 -24.11 12.54 6.92
CA VAL A 42 -23.38 12.71 8.20
C VAL A 42 -23.66 14.10 8.79
N PHE A 43 -23.95 14.16 10.09
CA PHE A 43 -24.19 15.39 10.86
C PHE A 43 -22.95 15.71 11.73
N GLY A 44 -21.78 15.76 11.06
CA GLY A 44 -20.46 15.69 11.66
C GLY A 44 -20.30 14.51 12.64
N ALA A 45 -19.33 14.62 13.54
CA ALA A 45 -19.00 13.62 14.56
C ALA A 45 -20.09 13.31 15.62
N THR A 46 -21.34 13.72 15.41
CA THR A 46 -22.45 13.51 16.36
C THR A 46 -23.47 12.46 15.94
N GLY A 47 -23.59 12.16 14.64
CA GLY A 47 -24.59 11.22 14.13
C GLY A 47 -24.91 11.40 12.65
N LEU A 48 -26.08 10.91 12.28
CA LEU A 48 -26.58 10.79 10.91
C LEU A 48 -27.96 11.42 10.80
N VAL A 49 -28.27 12.07 9.68
CA VAL A 49 -29.64 12.34 9.26
C VAL A 49 -30.05 11.30 8.22
N VAL A 50 -31.17 10.62 8.47
CA VAL A 50 -31.71 9.53 7.66
C VAL A 50 -33.10 9.89 7.15
N VAL A 51 -33.37 9.55 5.89
CA VAL A 51 -34.70 9.75 5.28
C VAL A 51 -35.41 8.43 4.96
N GLU A 52 -36.67 8.35 5.35
CA GLU A 52 -37.58 7.22 5.09
C GLU A 52 -38.50 7.54 3.92
N ARG A 53 -38.81 6.52 3.11
CA ARG A 53 -39.38 6.67 1.76
C ARG A 53 -40.66 7.51 1.69
N CYS A 54 -41.56 7.41 2.68
CA CYS A 54 -42.80 8.20 2.72
C CYS A 54 -42.65 9.58 3.41
N GLY A 55 -41.42 10.05 3.61
CA GLY A 55 -41.11 11.45 3.92
C GLY A 55 -40.71 11.74 5.37
N LYS A 56 -40.59 10.76 6.26
CA LYS A 56 -40.08 10.98 7.62
C LYS A 56 -38.56 11.21 7.60
N ILE A 57 -38.10 12.14 8.42
CA ILE A 57 -36.69 12.54 8.56
C ILE A 57 -36.29 12.34 10.02
N SER A 58 -35.24 11.58 10.28
CA SER A 58 -34.77 11.26 11.65
C SER A 58 -33.29 11.52 11.80
N PHE A 59 -32.89 12.02 12.97
CA PHE A 59 -31.51 12.00 13.45
C PHE A 59 -31.24 10.68 14.16
N ILE A 60 -30.03 10.15 14.00
CA ILE A 60 -29.53 8.95 14.68
C ILE A 60 -28.13 9.24 15.20
N SER A 61 -27.92 9.21 16.52
CA SER A 61 -26.60 9.42 17.14
C SER A 61 -25.69 8.20 17.01
N ASN A 62 -24.39 8.39 17.29
CA ASN A 62 -23.35 7.34 17.19
C ASN A 62 -23.57 6.14 18.14
N ASP A 63 -24.50 6.24 19.10
CA ASP A 63 -24.97 5.20 20.03
C ASP A 63 -26.35 4.62 19.66
N GLY A 64 -26.92 5.01 18.51
CA GLY A 64 -28.13 4.43 17.94
C GLY A 64 -29.47 5.08 18.34
N GLN A 65 -29.48 6.13 19.17
CA GLN A 65 -30.73 6.79 19.57
C GLN A 65 -31.38 7.53 18.39
N GLN A 66 -32.63 7.16 18.08
CA GLN A 66 -33.39 7.78 16.99
C GLN A 66 -34.26 8.93 17.50
N THR A 67 -34.18 10.09 16.85
CA THR A 67 -35.02 11.26 17.10
C THR A 67 -35.67 11.73 15.80
N GLU A 68 -36.99 11.85 15.74
CA GLU A 68 -37.66 12.42 14.57
C GLU A 68 -37.41 13.94 14.48
N LEU A 69 -36.92 14.41 13.33
CA LEU A 69 -36.68 15.83 13.06
C LEU A 69 -37.85 16.51 12.35
N GLY A 70 -38.66 15.75 11.61
CA GLY A 70 -39.83 16.24 10.89
C GLY A 70 -40.31 15.28 9.79
N SER A 71 -41.34 15.70 9.05
CA SER A 71 -41.93 14.89 7.97
C SER A 71 -42.37 15.74 6.77
N LEU A 72 -42.03 15.26 5.57
CA LEU A 72 -42.51 15.74 4.26
C LEU A 72 -43.64 14.87 3.68
N SER A 73 -44.25 13.99 4.47
CA SER A 73 -45.34 13.09 4.04
C SER A 73 -46.56 13.82 3.43
N GLY A 74 -46.73 15.11 3.75
CA GLY A 74 -47.67 16.02 3.08
C GLY A 74 -47.32 16.29 1.60
N SER A 75 -46.04 16.47 1.29
CA SER A 75 -45.48 16.89 -0.01
C SER A 75 -44.94 15.74 -0.88
N VAL A 76 -44.61 14.59 -0.27
CA VAL A 76 -43.98 13.43 -0.92
C VAL A 76 -45.00 12.52 -1.62
N ASN A 77 -44.65 12.06 -2.81
CA ASN A 77 -45.28 10.96 -3.52
C ASN A 77 -44.50 9.66 -3.26
N CYS A 78 -44.94 8.82 -2.32
CA CYS A 78 -44.41 7.46 -2.16
C CYS A 78 -45.29 6.37 -2.81
N GLN A 79 -46.19 6.75 -3.74
CA GLN A 79 -47.06 5.79 -4.44
C GLN A 79 -46.35 5.17 -5.65
N GLY A 80 -46.24 3.85 -5.65
CA GLY A 80 -45.55 3.06 -6.68
C GLY A 80 -44.50 2.12 -6.11
N ALA A 81 -43.62 1.62 -6.97
CA ALA A 81 -42.46 0.81 -6.59
C ALA A 81 -41.24 1.66 -6.21
N THR A 82 -41.00 2.76 -6.94
CA THR A 82 -39.74 3.53 -6.88
C THR A 82 -39.87 4.87 -6.13
N ARG A 83 -41.02 5.53 -6.25
CA ARG A 83 -41.19 6.91 -5.79
C ARG A 83 -41.11 7.08 -4.27
N GLY A 84 -40.63 8.24 -3.82
CA GLY A 84 -40.58 8.65 -2.42
C GLY A 84 -39.72 9.90 -2.19
N LEU A 85 -39.37 10.13 -0.93
CA LEU A 85 -38.18 10.86 -0.50
C LEU A 85 -36.99 9.90 -0.63
N ILE A 86 -36.04 10.20 -1.51
CA ILE A 86 -35.11 9.21 -2.11
C ILE A 86 -33.63 9.53 -1.89
N GLY A 87 -33.31 10.78 -1.55
CA GLY A 87 -31.95 11.26 -1.32
C GLY A 87 -31.93 12.37 -0.29
N VAL A 88 -30.84 12.45 0.48
CA VAL A 88 -30.59 13.48 1.49
C VAL A 88 -29.12 13.89 1.48
N ALA A 89 -28.84 15.18 1.68
CA ALA A 89 -27.47 15.67 1.73
C ALA A 89 -27.29 16.83 2.72
N LEU A 90 -26.08 16.95 3.23
CA LEU A 90 -25.60 17.97 4.15
C LEU A 90 -24.24 18.48 3.66
N PRO A 91 -23.86 19.75 3.91
CA PRO A 91 -22.48 20.22 3.73
C PRO A 91 -21.51 19.38 4.58
N PRO A 92 -20.27 19.10 4.12
CA PRO A 92 -19.31 18.30 4.90
C PRO A 92 -18.97 18.86 6.29
N ASN A 93 -19.11 20.18 6.50
CA ASN A 93 -18.86 20.87 7.77
C ASN A 93 -20.11 21.63 8.22
N VAL A 94 -21.15 20.89 8.63
CA VAL A 94 -22.48 21.44 8.98
C VAL A 94 -22.44 22.46 10.13
N LYS A 95 -23.00 23.64 9.87
CA LYS A 95 -23.17 24.74 10.82
C LYS A 95 -24.62 24.88 11.31
N ASP A 96 -24.81 25.77 12.27
CA ASP A 96 -26.11 26.00 12.92
C ASP A 96 -27.11 26.77 12.02
N ASP A 97 -26.62 27.39 10.94
CA ASP A 97 -27.35 28.16 9.92
C ASP A 97 -27.33 27.51 8.52
N ASP A 98 -26.76 26.30 8.38
CA ASP A 98 -26.79 25.53 7.14
C ASP A 98 -28.18 24.93 6.82
N PHE A 99 -28.29 24.32 5.65
CA PHE A 99 -29.52 23.67 5.19
C PHE A 99 -29.36 22.15 5.05
N LEU A 100 -30.42 21.41 5.39
CA LEU A 100 -30.61 20.03 4.96
C LEU A 100 -31.17 20.04 3.53
N PHE A 101 -30.52 19.34 2.60
CA PHE A 101 -31.00 19.18 1.23
C PHE A 101 -31.72 17.84 1.07
N VAL A 102 -32.90 17.88 0.43
CA VAL A 102 -33.79 16.72 0.28
C VAL A 102 -34.23 16.56 -1.17
N TYR A 103 -34.10 15.34 -1.71
CA TYR A 103 -34.49 15.01 -3.09
C TYR A 103 -35.70 14.06 -3.06
N TYR A 104 -36.83 14.51 -3.62
CA TYR A 104 -38.09 13.77 -3.53
C TYR A 104 -39.04 13.89 -4.73
N HIS A 105 -39.85 12.86 -4.92
CA HIS A 105 -40.96 12.82 -5.87
C HIS A 105 -42.14 13.64 -5.34
N VAL A 106 -42.67 14.58 -6.12
CA VAL A 106 -43.70 15.52 -5.64
C VAL A 106 -45.11 14.94 -5.74
N LYS A 107 -45.88 15.04 -4.65
CA LYS A 107 -47.27 14.60 -4.57
C LYS A 107 -48.15 15.29 -5.62
N ASN A 108 -48.98 14.49 -6.28
CA ASN A 108 -49.89 14.93 -7.36
C ASN A 108 -49.20 15.59 -8.58
N LYS A 109 -47.87 15.48 -8.73
CA LYS A 109 -47.12 15.88 -9.94
C LYS A 109 -46.42 14.67 -10.58
N LYS A 110 -46.08 14.80 -11.86
CA LYS A 110 -45.13 13.92 -12.58
C LYS A 110 -43.73 14.52 -12.59
N ALA A 111 -43.24 14.91 -11.41
CA ALA A 111 -41.96 15.57 -11.24
C ALA A 111 -41.30 15.22 -9.90
N GLN A 112 -39.97 15.26 -9.89
CA GLN A 112 -39.14 15.30 -8.69
C GLN A 112 -38.66 16.74 -8.44
N ARG A 113 -38.12 16.98 -7.25
CA ARG A 113 -37.49 18.25 -6.87
C ARG A 113 -36.39 18.05 -5.85
N VAL A 114 -35.46 19.01 -5.81
CA VAL A 114 -34.58 19.25 -4.67
C VAL A 114 -35.05 20.49 -3.93
N SER A 115 -35.27 20.34 -2.63
CA SER A 115 -35.54 21.44 -1.70
C SER A 115 -34.45 21.51 -0.64
N ARG A 116 -34.33 22.67 0.00
CA ARG A 116 -33.50 22.91 1.18
C ARG A 116 -34.37 23.31 2.37
N ILE A 117 -34.03 22.85 3.56
CA ILE A 117 -34.74 23.11 4.82
C ILE A 117 -33.73 23.68 5.81
N PRO A 118 -33.97 24.85 6.42
CA PRO A 118 -33.02 25.41 7.39
C PRO A 118 -32.85 24.49 8.60
N ILE A 119 -31.60 24.30 9.01
CA ILE A 119 -31.26 23.64 10.27
C ILE A 119 -31.41 24.67 11.40
N ASN A 120 -31.71 24.19 12.60
CA ASN A 120 -31.56 24.96 13.82
C ASN A 120 -30.96 24.04 14.90
N ARG A 121 -29.74 24.36 15.35
CA ARG A 121 -29.00 23.58 16.34
C ARG A 121 -28.95 24.31 17.69
N ASN A 122 -29.02 23.55 18.77
CA ASN A 122 -28.69 24.03 20.11
C ASN A 122 -27.98 22.92 20.89
N GLY A 123 -26.65 22.90 20.79
CA GLY A 123 -25.80 21.82 21.31
C GLY A 123 -26.05 20.50 20.60
N ALA A 124 -26.51 19.49 21.35
CA ALA A 124 -26.94 18.19 20.82
C ALA A 124 -28.38 18.18 20.25
N ASN A 125 -29.18 19.23 20.49
CA ASN A 125 -30.53 19.32 19.94
C ASN A 125 -30.46 19.80 18.49
N VAL A 126 -30.86 18.94 17.56
CA VAL A 126 -31.05 19.28 16.14
C VAL A 126 -32.54 19.46 15.86
N LYS A 127 -32.89 20.49 15.09
CA LYS A 127 -34.25 20.71 14.55
C LYS A 127 -34.17 21.13 13.10
N LEU A 128 -35.25 20.87 12.36
CA LEU A 128 -35.46 21.34 11.00
C LEU A 128 -36.61 22.34 10.98
N LEU A 129 -36.43 23.49 10.33
CA LEU A 129 -37.48 24.49 10.17
C LEU A 129 -38.39 24.10 9.00
N MET A 130 -39.19 23.05 9.20
CA MET A 130 -39.99 22.39 8.15
C MET A 130 -40.97 23.32 7.40
N ASN A 131 -41.41 24.42 8.02
CA ASN A 131 -42.29 25.42 7.40
C ASN A 131 -41.54 26.32 6.40
N ASP A 132 -40.22 26.37 6.49
CA ASP A 132 -39.32 27.22 5.70
C ASP A 132 -38.62 26.41 4.57
N GLU A 133 -39.22 25.27 4.16
CA GLU A 133 -38.78 24.50 2.99
C GLU A 133 -38.78 25.39 1.74
N SER A 134 -37.63 25.54 1.09
CA SER A 134 -37.49 26.24 -0.19
C SER A 134 -36.99 25.32 -1.29
N THR A 135 -37.71 25.26 -2.42
CA THR A 135 -37.31 24.46 -3.58
C THR A 135 -36.21 25.17 -4.36
N ILE A 136 -35.10 24.47 -4.63
CA ILE A 136 -33.94 24.98 -5.38
C ILE A 136 -33.84 24.37 -6.79
N LEU A 137 -34.47 23.22 -7.03
CA LEU A 137 -34.65 22.66 -8.37
C LEU A 137 -36.00 21.92 -8.45
N ASP A 138 -36.87 22.29 -9.39
CA ASP A 138 -38.20 21.68 -9.63
C ASP A 138 -38.29 21.17 -11.07
N GLN A 139 -39.37 20.45 -11.40
CA GLN A 139 -39.63 19.94 -12.77
C GLN A 139 -38.56 18.97 -13.31
N ILE A 140 -37.85 18.28 -12.41
CA ILE A 140 -37.05 17.10 -12.75
C ILE A 140 -38.03 16.00 -13.20
N PRO A 141 -37.82 15.31 -14.33
CA PRO A 141 -38.77 14.30 -14.83
C PRO A 141 -39.11 13.17 -13.85
N ALA A 142 -40.38 12.77 -13.85
CA ALA A 142 -40.90 11.55 -13.21
C ALA A 142 -42.27 11.17 -13.82
N TYR A 143 -42.32 10.95 -15.14
CA TYR A 143 -43.56 10.61 -15.83
C TYR A 143 -43.98 9.15 -15.63
N VAL A 144 -43.04 8.25 -15.31
CA VAL A 144 -43.25 6.82 -15.01
C VAL A 144 -42.97 6.46 -13.54
N ASP A 145 -43.02 5.17 -13.19
CA ASP A 145 -42.68 4.61 -11.87
C ASP A 145 -41.50 3.62 -12.02
N GLY A 146 -40.35 4.19 -12.39
CA GLY A 146 -39.09 3.52 -12.68
C GLY A 146 -38.06 4.55 -13.16
N HIS A 147 -36.77 4.25 -13.01
CA HIS A 147 -35.68 4.99 -13.65
C HIS A 147 -35.57 6.49 -13.35
N GLN A 148 -36.01 6.95 -12.17
CA GLN A 148 -35.90 8.36 -11.78
C GLN A 148 -34.54 8.71 -11.14
N ALA A 149 -33.74 7.70 -10.81
CA ALA A 149 -32.53 7.76 -9.97
C ALA A 149 -32.82 8.34 -8.57
N GLY A 150 -31.89 9.10 -7.98
CA GLY A 150 -32.02 9.58 -6.60
C GLY A 150 -30.74 10.03 -5.89
N GLY A 151 -29.59 10.09 -6.56
CA GLY A 151 -28.34 10.50 -5.93
C GLY A 151 -28.33 12.00 -5.61
N ILE A 152 -27.89 12.38 -4.41
CA ILE A 152 -27.64 13.79 -4.04
C ILE A 152 -26.50 13.89 -3.03
N ARG A 153 -25.49 14.74 -3.25
CA ARG A 153 -24.41 15.02 -2.30
C ARG A 153 -23.97 16.50 -2.40
N VAL A 154 -23.60 17.11 -1.27
CA VAL A 154 -23.00 18.46 -1.24
C VAL A 154 -21.48 18.32 -1.30
N HIS A 155 -20.87 19.05 -2.22
CA HIS A 155 -19.42 19.12 -2.43
C HIS A 155 -18.77 20.15 -1.48
N SER A 156 -17.45 20.11 -1.32
CA SER A 156 -16.71 20.94 -0.37
C SER A 156 -16.75 22.45 -0.67
N ASP A 157 -17.03 22.83 -1.93
CA ASP A 157 -17.29 24.23 -2.34
C ASP A 157 -18.74 24.72 -2.09
N GLY A 158 -19.62 23.86 -1.56
CA GLY A 158 -21.03 24.17 -1.34
C GLY A 158 -21.95 23.95 -2.55
N THR A 159 -21.44 23.49 -3.69
CA THR A 159 -22.27 23.03 -4.81
C THR A 159 -22.87 21.65 -4.54
N ILE A 160 -23.98 21.33 -5.21
CA ILE A 160 -24.78 20.12 -4.99
C ILE A 160 -24.81 19.31 -6.28
N PHE A 161 -24.34 18.07 -6.20
CA PHE A 161 -24.45 17.09 -7.27
C PHE A 161 -25.76 16.31 -7.16
N ILE A 162 -26.47 16.13 -8.27
CA ILE A 162 -27.79 15.49 -8.34
C ILE A 162 -27.83 14.49 -9.50
N GLY A 163 -28.11 13.21 -9.20
CA GLY A 163 -28.27 12.15 -10.19
C GLY A 163 -29.73 12.02 -10.63
N VAL A 164 -29.99 12.21 -11.92
CA VAL A 164 -31.31 12.12 -12.55
C VAL A 164 -31.31 10.99 -13.58
N GLY A 165 -32.22 10.03 -13.43
CA GLY A 165 -32.33 8.90 -14.36
C GLY A 165 -33.07 9.24 -15.65
N ASP A 166 -33.18 8.29 -16.56
CA ASP A 166 -33.77 8.50 -17.89
C ASP A 166 -35.31 8.57 -17.92
N ASP A 167 -35.98 8.30 -16.79
CA ASP A 167 -37.45 8.14 -16.67
C ASP A 167 -38.02 7.04 -17.60
N GLY A 168 -37.22 6.01 -17.86
CA GLY A 168 -37.61 4.70 -18.36
C GLY A 168 -37.15 4.40 -19.79
N PRO A 169 -37.17 3.13 -20.21
CA PRO A 169 -36.58 2.70 -21.49
C PRO A 169 -37.13 3.40 -22.74
N ALA A 170 -38.38 3.87 -22.70
CA ALA A 170 -39.00 4.67 -23.76
C ALA A 170 -38.39 6.08 -23.91
N ASN A 171 -37.85 6.62 -22.82
CA ASN A 171 -37.21 7.94 -22.73
C ASN A 171 -35.68 7.87 -22.81
N SER A 172 -35.08 6.68 -22.78
CA SER A 172 -33.63 6.41 -22.75
C SER A 172 -32.75 7.25 -23.69
N LYS A 173 -33.22 7.58 -24.90
CA LYS A 173 -32.50 8.47 -25.84
C LYS A 173 -32.31 9.90 -25.34
N LEU A 174 -33.16 10.37 -24.42
CA LEU A 174 -33.06 11.69 -23.80
C LEU A 174 -31.86 11.79 -22.85
N ALA A 175 -31.21 10.68 -22.49
CA ALA A 175 -29.91 10.67 -21.83
C ALA A 175 -28.83 11.42 -22.65
N GLN A 176 -28.91 11.40 -23.99
CA GLN A 176 -28.01 12.12 -24.89
C GLN A 176 -28.49 13.55 -25.25
N ASP A 177 -29.78 13.87 -25.05
CA ASP A 177 -30.31 15.22 -25.29
C ASP A 177 -29.90 16.17 -24.15
N LEU A 178 -29.05 17.15 -24.48
CA LEU A 178 -28.56 18.18 -23.56
C LEU A 178 -29.57 19.29 -23.27
N ASN A 179 -30.71 19.33 -23.99
CA ASN A 179 -31.84 20.22 -23.66
C ASN A 179 -32.71 19.63 -22.52
N GLN A 180 -32.41 18.40 -22.06
CA GLN A 180 -33.23 17.61 -21.14
C GLN A 180 -32.46 17.20 -19.88
N LEU A 181 -33.19 16.96 -18.79
CA LEU A 181 -32.60 16.50 -17.51
C LEU A 181 -32.56 14.97 -17.36
N HIS A 182 -33.17 14.21 -18.28
CA HIS A 182 -33.16 12.74 -18.28
C HIS A 182 -31.72 12.19 -18.44
N GLY A 183 -31.33 11.22 -17.62
CA GLY A 183 -30.05 10.49 -17.74
C GLY A 183 -28.81 11.38 -17.56
N LYS A 184 -28.80 12.20 -16.51
CA LYS A 184 -27.80 13.25 -16.25
C LYS A 184 -27.24 13.18 -14.83
N LEU A 185 -25.98 13.58 -14.69
CA LEU A 185 -25.45 14.16 -13.46
C LEU A 185 -25.55 15.69 -13.58
N LEU A 186 -26.26 16.32 -12.67
CA LEU A 186 -26.39 17.77 -12.57
C LEU A 186 -25.51 18.32 -11.45
N ARG A 187 -25.13 19.60 -11.54
CA ARG A 187 -24.47 20.37 -10.47
C ARG A 187 -25.06 21.76 -10.39
N ILE A 188 -25.49 22.18 -9.19
CA ILE A 188 -26.09 23.48 -8.88
C ILE A 188 -25.45 24.11 -7.65
N ASN A 189 -25.60 25.41 -7.44
CA ASN A 189 -25.27 26.09 -6.18
C ASN A 189 -26.34 25.78 -5.10
N SER A 190 -26.03 26.03 -3.84
CA SER A 190 -26.92 25.79 -2.68
C SER A 190 -28.20 26.64 -2.62
N ASP A 191 -28.36 27.60 -3.54
CA ASP A 191 -29.56 28.41 -3.76
C ASP A 191 -30.34 28.05 -5.04
N GLY A 192 -29.85 27.11 -5.84
CA GLY A 192 -30.43 26.72 -7.13
C GLY A 192 -29.88 27.48 -8.35
N SER A 193 -28.97 28.44 -8.16
CA SER A 193 -28.24 29.06 -9.28
C SER A 193 -27.21 28.10 -9.90
N ILE A 194 -26.69 28.43 -11.08
CA ILE A 194 -25.71 27.59 -11.79
C ILE A 194 -24.29 28.02 -11.40
N PRO A 195 -23.35 27.09 -11.10
CA PRO A 195 -21.95 27.43 -10.90
C PRO A 195 -21.33 28.01 -12.19
N ASP A 196 -20.62 29.13 -12.09
CA ASP A 196 -19.97 29.77 -13.26
C ASP A 196 -18.91 28.89 -13.93
N ASN A 197 -18.41 27.85 -13.24
CA ASN A 197 -17.47 26.87 -13.76
C ASN A 197 -18.13 25.53 -14.19
N ASN A 198 -19.44 25.48 -14.41
CA ASN A 198 -20.10 24.25 -14.86
C ASN A 198 -19.75 23.93 -16.34
N PRO A 199 -19.52 22.66 -16.75
CA PRO A 199 -18.93 22.32 -18.05
C PRO A 199 -19.66 22.88 -19.28
N LEU A 200 -20.99 23.04 -19.21
CA LEU A 200 -21.83 23.53 -20.32
C LEU A 200 -22.31 24.98 -20.13
N ILE A 201 -21.70 25.75 -19.21
CA ILE A 201 -22.09 27.15 -18.91
C ILE A 201 -22.03 28.06 -20.16
N GLY A 202 -21.05 27.83 -21.04
CA GLY A 202 -20.84 28.58 -22.29
C GLY A 202 -21.56 28.02 -23.52
N SER A 203 -22.28 26.90 -23.39
CA SER A 203 -22.96 26.25 -24.52
C SER A 203 -24.10 27.09 -25.09
N SER A 204 -24.26 27.05 -26.42
CA SER A 204 -25.34 27.67 -27.17
C SER A 204 -26.48 26.69 -27.47
N GLY A 205 -27.65 27.21 -27.85
CA GLY A 205 -28.88 26.41 -27.97
C GLY A 205 -29.63 26.29 -26.64
N GLY A 206 -30.59 25.37 -26.56
CA GLY A 206 -31.40 25.13 -25.36
C GLY A 206 -30.71 24.29 -24.26
N VAL A 207 -29.38 24.19 -24.31
CA VAL A 207 -28.57 23.34 -23.44
C VAL A 207 -28.77 23.71 -21.97
N ARG A 208 -29.10 22.69 -21.16
CA ARG A 208 -29.31 22.81 -19.72
C ARG A 208 -27.99 22.97 -19.00
N LYS A 209 -27.72 24.19 -18.54
CA LYS A 209 -26.46 24.58 -17.89
C LYS A 209 -26.25 23.95 -16.52
N GLU A 210 -27.28 23.32 -15.97
CA GLU A 210 -27.24 22.43 -14.82
C GLU A 210 -26.40 21.16 -15.06
N ILE A 211 -26.29 20.70 -16.32
CA ILE A 211 -25.64 19.42 -16.66
C ILE A 211 -24.13 19.49 -16.41
N PHE A 212 -23.64 18.55 -15.60
CA PHE A 212 -22.23 18.30 -15.37
C PHE A 212 -21.72 17.14 -16.24
N ALA A 213 -22.52 16.06 -16.37
CA ALA A 213 -22.26 14.93 -17.27
C ALA A 213 -23.58 14.25 -17.71
N TRP A 214 -23.53 13.44 -18.77
CA TRP A 214 -24.72 12.86 -19.40
C TRP A 214 -24.47 11.44 -19.93
N GLY A 215 -25.52 10.80 -20.45
CA GLY A 215 -25.44 9.42 -20.92
C GLY A 215 -25.44 8.40 -19.78
N PHE A 216 -26.19 8.67 -18.72
CA PHE A 216 -26.48 7.72 -17.63
C PHE A 216 -27.88 7.13 -17.75
N ASN A 217 -28.13 5.97 -17.14
CA ASN A 217 -29.45 5.33 -17.09
C ASN A 217 -30.20 5.71 -15.81
N GLN A 218 -29.63 5.35 -14.66
CA GLN A 218 -30.14 5.54 -13.31
C GLN A 218 -28.96 5.80 -12.34
N PRO A 219 -28.37 7.02 -12.34
CA PRO A 219 -27.29 7.40 -11.41
C PRO A 219 -27.84 7.57 -9.98
N MET A 220 -28.15 6.44 -9.35
CA MET A 220 -28.97 6.33 -8.13
C MET A 220 -28.20 6.76 -6.89
N ARG A 221 -26.88 6.54 -6.85
CA ARG A 221 -26.02 6.92 -5.72
C ARG A 221 -24.74 7.55 -6.19
N ILE A 222 -24.28 8.51 -5.39
CA ILE A 222 -23.13 9.38 -5.68
C ILE A 222 -22.23 9.40 -4.44
N GLY A 223 -20.93 9.32 -4.67
CA GLY A 223 -19.88 9.58 -3.70
C GLY A 223 -18.96 10.70 -4.15
N LEU A 224 -18.47 11.52 -3.23
CA LEU A 224 -17.53 12.60 -3.51
C LEU A 224 -16.23 12.34 -2.73
N ASP A 225 -15.10 12.27 -3.43
CA ASP A 225 -13.80 12.06 -2.79
C ASP A 225 -13.38 13.31 -2.00
N SER A 226 -13.18 13.22 -0.69
CA SER A 226 -12.80 14.39 0.11
C SER A 226 -11.35 14.87 -0.12
N GLU A 227 -10.47 14.04 -0.70
CA GLU A 227 -9.11 14.45 -1.10
C GLU A 227 -9.04 15.00 -2.53
N ASN A 228 -9.82 14.44 -3.47
CA ASN A 228 -9.79 14.78 -4.90
C ASN A 228 -11.22 15.13 -5.39
N PRO A 229 -11.83 16.22 -4.88
CA PRO A 229 -13.28 16.41 -4.86
C PRO A 229 -13.90 16.66 -6.23
N GLU A 230 -13.09 16.94 -7.26
CA GLU A 230 -13.49 16.90 -8.66
C GLU A 230 -13.89 15.49 -9.15
N ASN A 231 -13.55 14.42 -8.42
CA ASN A 231 -13.92 13.04 -8.75
C ASN A 231 -15.28 12.65 -8.14
N VAL A 232 -16.33 12.79 -8.93
CA VAL A 232 -17.67 12.30 -8.60
C VAL A 232 -17.76 10.82 -8.96
N TRP A 233 -17.95 9.97 -7.95
CA TRP A 233 -18.21 8.53 -8.11
C TRP A 233 -19.71 8.28 -8.23
N ILE A 234 -20.12 7.44 -9.17
CA ILE A 234 -21.53 7.27 -9.56
C ILE A 234 -21.83 5.77 -9.68
N GLY A 235 -22.82 5.28 -8.94
CA GLY A 235 -23.42 3.98 -9.18
C GLY A 235 -24.58 4.15 -10.15
N ASP A 236 -24.44 3.61 -11.37
CA ASP A 236 -25.46 3.67 -12.41
C ASP A 236 -26.14 2.31 -12.58
N ILE A 237 -27.46 2.27 -12.36
CA ILE A 237 -28.26 1.04 -12.39
C ILE A 237 -28.72 0.74 -13.81
N ALA A 238 -28.28 -0.42 -14.31
CA ALA A 238 -28.58 -0.92 -15.64
C ALA A 238 -30.07 -1.10 -15.96
N GLU A 239 -30.37 -1.29 -17.25
CA GLU A 239 -31.66 -1.74 -17.76
C GLU A 239 -31.67 -3.28 -17.89
N SER A 240 -30.60 -3.85 -18.45
CA SER A 240 -30.59 -5.23 -18.95
C SER A 240 -29.59 -6.15 -18.26
N LYS A 241 -28.33 -5.74 -18.10
CA LYS A 241 -27.26 -6.70 -17.83
C LYS A 241 -26.04 -6.20 -17.03
N TYR A 242 -25.50 -5.02 -17.33
CA TYR A 242 -24.24 -4.56 -16.73
C TYR A 242 -24.48 -3.42 -15.74
N GLN A 243 -24.30 -3.69 -14.44
CA GLN A 243 -24.25 -2.62 -13.43
C GLN A 243 -22.92 -1.88 -13.52
N GLU A 244 -22.91 -0.57 -13.28
CA GLU A 244 -21.75 0.28 -13.56
C GLU A 244 -21.34 1.14 -12.36
N VAL A 245 -20.02 1.21 -12.12
CA VAL A 245 -19.39 2.19 -11.24
C VAL A 245 -18.58 3.15 -12.12
N ASN A 246 -19.09 4.36 -12.25
CA ASN A 246 -18.53 5.44 -13.06
C ASN A 246 -17.77 6.45 -12.19
N ARG A 247 -16.75 7.10 -12.76
CA ARG A 247 -16.03 8.22 -12.15
C ARG A 247 -16.01 9.39 -13.13
N CYS A 248 -16.41 10.56 -12.64
CA CYS A 248 -16.71 11.74 -13.46
C CYS A 248 -16.00 12.98 -12.91
N THR A 249 -15.39 13.75 -13.82
CA THR A 249 -14.77 15.06 -13.58
C THR A 249 -15.43 16.19 -14.37
N GLY A 250 -16.47 15.88 -15.14
CA GLY A 250 -17.35 16.85 -15.82
C GLY A 250 -17.10 16.99 -17.32
N GLY A 251 -18.12 17.40 -18.06
CA GLY A 251 -18.09 17.55 -19.53
C GLY A 251 -18.07 16.21 -20.28
N GLN A 252 -18.47 15.13 -19.61
CA GLN A 252 -18.27 13.74 -20.05
C GLN A 252 -19.59 13.04 -20.39
N ASN A 253 -19.50 12.08 -21.32
CA ASN A 253 -20.58 11.21 -21.76
C ASN A 253 -20.31 9.77 -21.29
N TYR A 254 -21.32 9.09 -20.76
CA TYR A 254 -21.22 7.73 -20.21
C TYR A 254 -21.95 6.65 -21.04
N GLY A 255 -22.41 7.02 -22.24
CA GLY A 255 -22.73 6.02 -23.27
C GLY A 255 -24.18 5.55 -23.32
N TRP A 256 -24.97 5.68 -22.26
CA TRP A 256 -26.40 5.33 -22.29
C TRP A 256 -27.14 6.23 -23.30
N PRO A 257 -27.98 5.67 -24.21
CA PRO A 257 -28.43 4.28 -24.21
C PRO A 257 -27.68 3.35 -25.18
N LYS A 258 -26.70 3.82 -25.95
CA LYS A 258 -25.99 2.97 -26.93
C LYS A 258 -25.12 1.92 -26.27
N PHE A 259 -24.57 2.23 -25.11
CA PHE A 259 -23.73 1.36 -24.30
C PHE A 259 -24.40 1.09 -22.94
N GLU A 260 -24.16 -0.10 -22.40
CA GLU A 260 -24.45 -0.48 -21.03
C GLU A 260 -23.25 -1.29 -20.54
N GLY A 261 -22.50 -0.74 -19.59
CA GLY A 261 -21.08 -1.04 -19.43
C GLY A 261 -20.28 -0.75 -20.71
N SER A 262 -19.10 -1.35 -20.84
CA SER A 262 -18.28 -1.28 -22.05
C SER A 262 -18.82 -2.12 -23.23
N LYS A 263 -20.14 -2.37 -23.30
CA LYS A 263 -20.81 -3.24 -24.28
C LYS A 263 -21.97 -2.50 -24.96
N THR A 264 -22.16 -2.72 -26.26
CA THR A 264 -23.29 -2.14 -27.00
C THR A 264 -24.62 -2.71 -26.50
N HIS A 265 -25.56 -1.85 -26.10
CA HIS A 265 -26.90 -2.26 -25.66
C HIS A 265 -27.73 -2.74 -26.85
N ALA A 266 -28.25 -3.98 -26.78
CA ALA A 266 -28.85 -4.64 -27.93
C ALA A 266 -30.11 -3.95 -28.47
N ALA A 267 -30.91 -3.30 -27.60
CA ALA A 267 -32.11 -2.58 -28.02
C ALA A 267 -31.78 -1.20 -28.62
N ASN A 268 -30.64 -0.61 -28.25
CA ASN A 268 -30.28 0.78 -28.53
C ASN A 268 -28.97 0.94 -29.33
N GLN A 269 -28.46 -0.14 -29.96
CA GLN A 269 -27.25 -0.15 -30.80
C GLN A 269 -27.17 0.97 -31.87
N ASN A 270 -28.32 1.46 -32.34
CA ASN A 270 -28.46 2.52 -33.34
C ASN A 270 -28.76 3.91 -32.73
N ALA A 271 -28.55 4.10 -31.43
CA ALA A 271 -28.66 5.42 -30.81
C ALA A 271 -27.53 6.36 -31.30
N GLU A 272 -27.90 7.62 -31.50
CA GLU A 272 -26.98 8.71 -31.78
C GLU A 272 -26.34 9.18 -30.47
N MET A 273 -25.06 9.57 -30.52
CA MET A 273 -24.27 9.95 -29.35
C MET A 273 -23.85 11.42 -29.45
N THR A 274 -24.03 12.16 -28.36
CA THR A 274 -23.65 13.57 -28.27
C THR A 274 -22.20 13.66 -27.77
N ALA A 275 -21.30 14.22 -28.60
CA ALA A 275 -19.88 14.36 -28.34
C ALA A 275 -19.58 15.02 -26.96
N PRO A 276 -18.54 14.60 -26.21
CA PRO A 276 -17.41 13.78 -26.66
C PRO A 276 -17.73 12.28 -26.77
N GLU A 277 -16.74 11.50 -27.24
CA GLU A 277 -16.80 10.04 -27.22
C GLU A 277 -17.06 9.52 -25.79
N PRO A 278 -17.91 8.49 -25.60
CA PRO A 278 -18.22 7.96 -24.29
C PRO A 278 -17.02 7.39 -23.53
N LEU A 279 -17.00 7.60 -22.22
CA LEU A 279 -16.07 6.94 -21.31
C LEU A 279 -16.66 5.60 -20.83
N PRO A 280 -15.86 4.52 -20.73
CA PRO A 280 -16.28 3.28 -20.08
C PRO A 280 -16.29 3.43 -18.55
N PRO A 281 -17.02 2.57 -17.83
CA PRO A 281 -17.00 2.56 -16.37
C PRO A 281 -15.65 2.13 -15.80
N VAL A 282 -15.39 2.55 -14.55
CA VAL A 282 -14.21 2.11 -13.77
C VAL A 282 -14.36 0.65 -13.36
N HIS A 283 -15.59 0.20 -13.11
CA HIS A 283 -15.92 -1.20 -12.86
C HIS A 283 -17.31 -1.53 -13.40
N GLU A 284 -17.46 -2.70 -14.03
CA GLU A 284 -18.73 -3.25 -14.50
C GLU A 284 -18.92 -4.69 -13.97
N TYR A 285 -20.16 -5.11 -13.71
CA TYR A 285 -20.47 -6.51 -13.40
C TYR A 285 -21.82 -6.99 -13.95
N ASP A 286 -21.87 -8.28 -14.28
CA ASP A 286 -23.01 -8.98 -14.88
C ASP A 286 -23.96 -9.52 -13.80
N TYR A 287 -25.18 -8.97 -13.71
CA TYR A 287 -26.23 -9.43 -12.79
C TYR A 287 -27.28 -10.35 -13.46
N ALA A 288 -27.15 -10.65 -14.76
CA ALA A 288 -28.18 -11.41 -15.48
C ALA A 288 -28.36 -12.84 -14.93
N ASN A 289 -27.33 -13.41 -14.30
CA ASN A 289 -27.37 -14.74 -13.68
C ASN A 289 -28.34 -14.84 -12.48
N THR A 290 -28.68 -13.71 -11.85
CA THR A 290 -29.61 -13.63 -10.71
C THR A 290 -30.90 -12.86 -11.06
N GLY A 291 -30.92 -12.16 -12.20
CA GLY A 291 -32.11 -11.55 -12.79
C GLY A 291 -32.54 -10.21 -12.20
N LYS A 292 -31.82 -9.68 -11.21
CA LYS A 292 -32.01 -8.33 -10.65
C LYS A 292 -30.68 -7.77 -10.15
N GLY A 293 -30.39 -6.50 -10.44
CA GLY A 293 -29.23 -5.76 -9.94
C GLY A 293 -29.64 -4.35 -9.53
N SER A 294 -28.86 -3.71 -8.67
CA SER A 294 -29.08 -2.34 -8.20
C SER A 294 -27.83 -1.88 -7.47
N VAL A 295 -26.83 -1.43 -8.24
CA VAL A 295 -25.57 -0.92 -7.70
C VAL A 295 -25.76 0.29 -6.79
N VAL A 296 -24.97 0.32 -5.73
CA VAL A 296 -24.85 1.42 -4.78
C VAL A 296 -23.36 1.70 -4.63
N VAL A 297 -22.91 2.89 -5.03
CA VAL A 297 -21.57 3.38 -4.69
C VAL A 297 -21.65 4.27 -3.45
N GLY A 298 -20.64 4.21 -2.59
CA GLY A 298 -20.35 5.28 -1.63
C GLY A 298 -19.26 6.21 -2.16
N GLN A 299 -18.71 7.04 -1.29
CA GLN A 299 -17.52 7.84 -1.59
C GLN A 299 -16.24 7.05 -1.29
N PRO A 300 -15.09 7.35 -1.94
CA PRO A 300 -13.81 6.75 -1.57
C PRO A 300 -13.55 6.87 -0.07
N TYR A 301 -13.10 5.79 0.53
CA TYR A 301 -12.77 5.75 1.94
C TYR A 301 -11.52 6.59 2.22
N ARG A 302 -11.55 7.39 3.30
CA ARG A 302 -10.42 8.20 3.73
C ARG A 302 -10.13 7.93 5.20
N SER A 303 -9.00 7.26 5.45
CA SER A 303 -8.59 6.86 6.80
C SER A 303 -8.11 8.07 7.58
N ASN A 304 -8.59 8.24 8.81
CA ASN A 304 -8.40 9.45 9.61
C ASN A 304 -7.89 9.18 11.03
N ASP A 305 -7.39 7.97 11.31
CA ASP A 305 -6.90 7.50 12.61
C ASP A 305 -7.91 7.68 13.78
N ALA A 306 -9.20 7.83 13.47
CA ALA A 306 -10.29 7.83 14.45
C ALA A 306 -10.70 6.41 14.87
N LYS A 307 -11.53 6.30 15.92
CA LYS A 307 -11.86 5.04 16.63
C LYS A 307 -12.21 3.86 15.72
N TYR A 308 -12.99 4.08 14.66
CA TYR A 308 -13.54 3.03 13.80
C TYR A 308 -12.84 2.96 12.43
N SER A 309 -11.62 3.50 12.32
CA SER A 309 -10.90 3.63 11.05
C SER A 309 -10.49 2.30 10.44
N PHE A 310 -10.59 2.22 9.11
CA PHE A 310 -9.97 1.15 8.35
C PHE A 310 -8.46 1.43 8.19
N PRO A 311 -7.61 0.38 8.10
CA PRO A 311 -6.16 0.52 8.01
C PRO A 311 -5.70 1.39 6.83
N LYS A 312 -4.47 1.90 6.91
CA LYS A 312 -3.95 2.90 5.95
C LYS A 312 -3.84 2.40 4.50
N TRP A 313 -3.77 1.08 4.27
CA TRP A 313 -3.85 0.49 2.93
C TRP A 313 -5.27 0.48 2.34
N PHE A 314 -6.30 0.77 3.14
CA PHE A 314 -7.69 0.95 2.70
C PHE A 314 -7.96 2.38 2.20
N ASN A 315 -7.01 3.32 2.34
CA ASN A 315 -7.18 4.70 1.89
C ASN A 315 -7.40 4.77 0.37
N GLY A 316 -8.47 5.43 -0.06
CA GLY A 316 -8.91 5.50 -1.46
C GLY A 316 -9.77 4.31 -1.93
N ALA A 317 -10.03 3.31 -1.10
CA ALA A 317 -10.90 2.19 -1.45
C ALA A 317 -12.36 2.66 -1.64
N VAL A 318 -13.02 2.28 -2.74
CA VAL A 318 -14.40 2.71 -3.03
C VAL A 318 -15.38 1.61 -2.62
N PRO A 319 -16.28 1.86 -1.65
CA PRO A 319 -17.31 0.91 -1.27
C PRO A 319 -18.39 0.81 -2.37
N VAL A 320 -18.65 -0.41 -2.80
CA VAL A 320 -19.67 -0.78 -3.79
C VAL A 320 -20.55 -1.87 -3.20
N ALA A 321 -21.86 -1.73 -3.34
CA ALA A 321 -22.83 -2.74 -2.92
C ALA A 321 -23.84 -3.00 -4.02
N ASP A 322 -24.60 -4.09 -3.90
CA ASP A 322 -25.79 -4.30 -4.73
C ASP A 322 -26.98 -4.73 -3.87
N PHE A 323 -28.06 -3.96 -3.96
CA PHE A 323 -29.27 -4.16 -3.16
C PHE A 323 -29.93 -5.53 -3.43
N TRP A 324 -29.83 -6.06 -4.65
CA TRP A 324 -30.46 -7.32 -5.07
C TRP A 324 -29.49 -8.50 -5.14
N GLN A 325 -28.17 -8.27 -5.15
CA GLN A 325 -27.17 -9.36 -5.01
C GLN A 325 -26.76 -9.63 -3.56
N TYR A 326 -27.20 -8.81 -2.61
CA TYR A 326 -26.97 -9.01 -1.16
C TYR A 326 -25.49 -9.02 -0.76
N TRP A 327 -24.67 -8.10 -1.31
CA TRP A 327 -23.26 -7.95 -0.90
C TRP A 327 -22.80 -6.49 -0.81
N VAL A 328 -21.75 -6.26 -0.01
CA VAL A 328 -20.84 -5.10 -0.06
C VAL A 328 -19.45 -5.59 -0.42
N LYS A 329 -18.73 -4.81 -1.24
CA LYS A 329 -17.38 -5.05 -1.74
C LYS A 329 -16.65 -3.72 -1.87
N PHE A 330 -15.34 -3.77 -2.08
CA PHE A 330 -14.52 -2.57 -2.15
C PHE A 330 -13.62 -2.62 -3.39
N LEU A 331 -13.65 -1.56 -4.19
CA LEU A 331 -12.69 -1.34 -5.27
C LEU A 331 -11.43 -0.75 -4.64
N VAL A 332 -10.32 -1.48 -4.66
CA VAL A 332 -9.04 -1.08 -4.08
C VAL A 332 -8.02 -0.92 -5.21
N GLN A 333 -7.18 0.12 -5.16
CA GLN A 333 -6.06 0.23 -6.11
C GLN A 333 -4.89 -0.65 -5.67
N ASP A 334 -4.34 -1.39 -6.64
CA ASP A 334 -3.20 -2.28 -6.47
C ASP A 334 -2.40 -2.26 -7.79
N GLU A 335 -1.14 -1.84 -7.70
CA GLU A 335 -0.23 -1.57 -8.82
C GLU A 335 -0.86 -0.74 -9.97
N GLY A 336 -1.69 0.25 -9.62
CA GLY A 336 -2.40 1.12 -10.57
C GLY A 336 -3.63 0.49 -11.24
N THR A 337 -4.03 -0.73 -10.82
CA THR A 337 -5.23 -1.42 -11.29
C THR A 337 -6.28 -1.51 -10.18
N TRP A 338 -7.57 -1.50 -10.54
CA TRP A 338 -8.64 -1.73 -9.56
C TRP A 338 -8.86 -3.22 -9.34
N LYS A 339 -8.78 -3.67 -8.08
CA LYS A 339 -9.17 -5.02 -7.64
C LYS A 339 -10.48 -4.93 -6.85
N VAL A 340 -11.25 -6.01 -6.85
CA VAL A 340 -12.44 -6.15 -5.99
C VAL A 340 -12.06 -6.97 -4.76
N LYS A 341 -12.06 -6.35 -3.57
CA LYS A 341 -12.01 -7.06 -2.29
C LYS A 341 -13.42 -7.27 -1.74
N SER A 342 -13.61 -8.34 -0.96
CA SER A 342 -14.83 -8.65 -0.20
C SER A 342 -14.39 -9.02 1.21
N TYR A 343 -15.23 -8.75 2.21
CA TYR A 343 -14.98 -9.03 3.63
C TYR A 343 -16.26 -9.62 4.23
N GLU A 344 -16.14 -10.50 5.22
CA GLU A 344 -17.29 -11.19 5.83
C GLU A 344 -17.28 -11.03 7.37
N PRO A 345 -18.43 -10.79 8.02
CA PRO A 345 -19.78 -10.80 7.47
C PRO A 345 -20.17 -9.51 6.73
N GLY A 346 -20.43 -9.59 5.43
CA GLY A 346 -20.89 -8.46 4.63
C GLY A 346 -22.37 -8.13 4.89
N PRO A 347 -22.77 -6.85 5.08
CA PRO A 347 -24.17 -6.51 5.26
C PRO A 347 -24.93 -6.54 3.92
N THR A 348 -26.25 -6.70 4.00
CA THR A 348 -27.09 -7.00 2.84
C THR A 348 -28.20 -5.97 2.62
N ASN A 349 -28.77 -5.95 1.41
CA ASN A 349 -29.81 -5.00 0.97
C ASN A 349 -29.45 -3.53 1.22
N ILE A 350 -28.18 -3.17 0.96
CA ILE A 350 -27.69 -1.80 1.10
C ILE A 350 -28.25 -0.89 0.01
N ARG A 351 -28.66 0.32 0.41
CA ARG A 351 -29.29 1.35 -0.46
C ARG A 351 -28.46 2.62 -0.60
N ALA A 352 -27.63 2.93 0.39
CA ALA A 352 -26.76 4.10 0.43
C ALA A 352 -25.62 3.88 1.42
N MET A 353 -24.48 4.55 1.20
CA MET A 353 -23.30 4.50 2.07
C MET A 353 -22.67 5.89 2.20
N VAL A 354 -22.07 6.19 3.36
CA VAL A 354 -21.27 7.40 3.66
C VAL A 354 -20.14 7.03 4.65
N ASN A 355 -19.02 7.74 4.62
CA ASN A 355 -17.99 7.61 5.68
C ASN A 355 -18.31 8.60 6.79
N GLY A 356 -18.24 8.18 8.06
CA GLY A 356 -18.41 9.05 9.23
C GLY A 356 -17.09 9.61 9.76
N ASP A 357 -17.15 10.75 10.43
CA ASP A 357 -16.00 11.42 11.06
C ASP A 357 -15.28 10.54 12.11
N ASP A 358 -15.97 9.53 12.65
CA ASP A 358 -15.44 8.56 13.62
C ASP A 358 -14.61 7.42 12.98
N GLY A 359 -14.46 7.43 11.66
CA GLY A 359 -13.70 6.45 10.87
C GLY A 359 -14.55 5.35 10.25
N ALA A 360 -15.81 5.17 10.68
CA ALA A 360 -16.67 4.10 10.18
C ALA A 360 -17.24 4.37 8.79
N ILE A 361 -17.72 3.33 8.11
CA ILE A 361 -18.63 3.45 6.96
C ILE A 361 -20.05 3.12 7.41
N TYR A 362 -20.94 4.10 7.32
CA TYR A 362 -22.35 3.95 7.67
C TYR A 362 -23.19 3.65 6.42
N ALA A 363 -24.11 2.69 6.54
CA ALA A 363 -24.91 2.20 5.42
C ALA A 363 -26.40 2.05 5.77
N VAL A 364 -27.28 2.40 4.82
CA VAL A 364 -28.73 2.13 4.91
C VAL A 364 -29.00 0.72 4.38
N SER A 365 -29.54 -0.18 5.22
CA SER A 365 -30.09 -1.47 4.78
C SER A 365 -31.62 -1.38 4.57
N GLN A 366 -32.32 -2.51 4.41
CA GLN A 366 -33.78 -2.51 4.19
C GLN A 366 -34.59 -1.94 5.37
N LYS A 367 -34.08 -2.04 6.62
CA LYS A 367 -34.80 -1.66 7.86
C LYS A 367 -33.90 -1.13 9.00
N ALA A 368 -32.61 -0.94 8.73
CA ALA A 368 -31.62 -0.56 9.73
C ALA A 368 -30.59 0.40 9.14
N ILE A 369 -29.91 1.14 10.03
CA ILE A 369 -28.59 1.69 9.75
C ILE A 369 -27.56 0.70 10.28
N VAL A 370 -26.60 0.38 9.42
CA VAL A 370 -25.47 -0.49 9.68
C VAL A 370 -24.22 0.38 9.86
N ARG A 371 -23.39 0.04 10.84
CA ARG A 371 -22.00 0.53 10.96
C ARG A 371 -21.07 -0.59 10.50
N MET A 372 -20.20 -0.28 9.55
CA MET A 372 -19.08 -1.13 9.11
C MET A 372 -17.78 -0.46 9.56
N TYR A 373 -16.89 -1.20 10.19
CA TYR A 373 -15.68 -0.67 10.82
C TYR A 373 -14.57 -1.73 10.87
N TRP A 374 -13.38 -1.32 11.27
CA TRP A 374 -12.29 -2.23 11.63
C TRP A 374 -12.27 -2.44 13.15
N ASP A 375 -12.20 -3.69 13.60
CA ASP A 375 -12.29 -4.10 15.02
C ASP A 375 -11.16 -5.10 15.31
N ASP A 376 -9.95 -4.61 15.04
CA ASP A 376 -8.68 -5.33 14.96
C ASP A 376 -7.59 -4.30 15.24
N GLU A 377 -6.78 -4.54 16.27
CA GLU A 377 -5.65 -3.68 16.63
C GLU A 377 -4.40 -4.09 15.84
N SER A 378 -3.57 -3.14 15.40
CA SER A 378 -2.34 -3.52 14.68
C SER A 378 -1.32 -4.20 15.61
N PRO A 379 -0.59 -5.23 15.13
CA PRO A 379 0.38 -5.97 15.92
C PRO A 379 1.52 -5.08 16.40
N THR A 380 2.23 -5.46 17.45
CA THR A 380 3.45 -4.76 17.88
C THR A 380 4.71 -5.44 17.36
N ALA A 381 5.44 -4.81 16.46
CA ALA A 381 6.70 -5.31 15.89
C ALA A 381 7.88 -5.11 16.87
N LYS A 382 8.67 -6.16 17.11
CA LYS A 382 9.78 -6.12 18.09
C LYS A 382 11.01 -6.86 17.59
N PHE A 383 12.18 -6.22 17.70
CA PHE A 383 13.47 -6.91 17.58
C PHE A 383 13.71 -7.82 18.78
N VAL A 384 13.89 -9.12 18.53
CA VAL A 384 14.53 -10.04 19.49
C VAL A 384 16.04 -9.89 19.40
N PHE A 385 16.57 -9.77 18.17
CA PHE A 385 17.98 -9.48 17.86
C PHE A 385 18.09 -8.92 16.41
N PRO A 386 19.06 -8.03 16.08
CA PRO A 386 19.94 -7.27 16.97
C PRO A 386 19.17 -6.36 17.93
N LYS A 387 19.78 -6.00 19.07
CA LYS A 387 19.16 -5.15 20.10
C LYS A 387 19.74 -3.74 20.09
N THR A 388 18.99 -2.77 20.62
CA THR A 388 19.47 -1.40 20.82
C THR A 388 20.81 -1.37 21.56
N GLY A 389 21.81 -0.71 20.96
CA GLY A 389 23.17 -0.66 21.50
C GLY A 389 24.14 -1.70 20.92
N TYR A 390 23.66 -2.69 20.17
CA TYR A 390 24.52 -3.61 19.41
C TYR A 390 25.44 -2.84 18.43
N ARG A 391 26.55 -3.48 18.08
CA ARG A 391 27.60 -3.01 17.19
C ARG A 391 28.09 -4.19 16.37
N TYR A 392 28.41 -3.96 15.11
CA TYR A 392 28.84 -5.01 14.18
C TYR A 392 30.35 -4.98 13.90
N SER A 393 30.89 -6.11 13.45
CA SER A 393 32.25 -6.27 12.94
C SER A 393 32.24 -6.36 11.40
N ALA A 394 33.35 -6.09 10.73
CA ALA A 394 33.48 -6.30 9.29
C ALA A 394 33.37 -7.80 8.94
N GLY A 395 32.77 -8.13 7.80
CA GLY A 395 32.52 -9.52 7.38
C GLY A 395 31.51 -10.30 8.25
N GLU A 396 30.93 -9.70 9.30
CA GLU A 396 30.04 -10.39 10.23
C GLU A 396 28.74 -10.83 9.56
N VAL A 397 28.30 -12.07 9.83
CA VAL A 397 26.98 -12.56 9.43
C VAL A 397 25.99 -12.16 10.53
N LEU A 398 25.36 -11.00 10.35
CA LEU A 398 24.30 -10.51 11.22
C LEU A 398 23.07 -11.42 11.12
N GLU A 399 22.78 -12.14 12.19
CA GLU A 399 21.46 -12.75 12.39
C GLU A 399 20.44 -11.66 12.75
N MET A 400 19.21 -11.80 12.24
CA MET A 400 18.08 -10.93 12.55
C MET A 400 16.91 -11.81 12.98
N VAL A 401 16.32 -11.50 14.13
CA VAL A 401 15.23 -12.26 14.77
C VAL A 401 14.18 -11.28 15.25
N GLY A 402 12.96 -11.41 14.74
CA GLY A 402 11.81 -10.57 15.08
C GLY A 402 10.74 -11.35 15.83
N THR A 403 9.88 -10.63 16.53
CA THR A 403 8.60 -11.15 17.02
C THR A 403 7.51 -10.11 16.75
N GLY A 404 6.28 -10.58 16.56
CA GLY A 404 5.08 -9.77 16.53
C GLY A 404 4.12 -10.30 17.56
N ASP A 405 3.60 -9.44 18.43
CA ASP A 405 2.55 -9.78 19.37
C ASP A 405 1.31 -8.95 19.01
N ASP A 406 0.19 -9.63 18.82
CA ASP A 406 -1.08 -9.10 18.35
C ASP A 406 -2.20 -9.36 19.37
N PRO A 407 -3.17 -8.45 19.61
CA PRO A 407 -4.23 -8.68 20.58
C PRO A 407 -5.26 -9.74 20.14
N GLU A 408 -5.50 -9.86 18.83
CA GLU A 408 -6.50 -10.75 18.23
C GLU A 408 -5.87 -12.11 17.80
N ASP A 409 -4.76 -12.06 17.06
CA ASP A 409 -4.03 -13.24 16.55
C ASP A 409 -3.03 -13.84 17.57
N GLY A 410 -2.60 -13.07 18.57
CA GLY A 410 -1.57 -13.49 19.53
C GLY A 410 -0.14 -13.40 18.97
N VAL A 411 0.69 -14.42 19.20
CA VAL A 411 2.10 -14.39 18.76
C VAL A 411 2.19 -14.79 17.28
N LEU A 412 2.56 -13.83 16.44
CA LEU A 412 2.60 -13.98 14.98
C LEU A 412 3.76 -14.87 14.54
N THR A 413 3.48 -15.73 13.54
CA THR A 413 4.45 -16.72 12.99
C THR A 413 4.71 -16.56 11.49
N THR A 414 3.92 -15.74 10.80
CA THR A 414 4.12 -15.33 9.40
C THR A 414 3.95 -13.81 9.30
N GLY A 415 3.94 -13.23 8.08
CA GLY A 415 3.77 -11.77 7.92
C GLY A 415 5.01 -10.92 8.21
N PHE A 416 6.18 -11.50 8.49
CA PHE A 416 7.42 -10.75 8.75
C PHE A 416 8.12 -10.31 7.45
N LYS A 417 8.50 -9.03 7.37
CA LYS A 417 9.28 -8.41 6.28
C LYS A 417 10.45 -7.61 6.84
N TRP A 418 11.61 -7.70 6.21
CA TRP A 418 12.81 -6.96 6.60
C TRP A 418 13.36 -6.10 5.46
N TRP A 419 13.98 -4.98 5.83
CA TRP A 419 14.85 -4.19 4.97
C TRP A 419 16.17 -3.99 5.71
N VAL A 420 17.28 -4.19 5.01
CA VAL A 420 18.62 -3.89 5.51
C VAL A 420 19.24 -2.88 4.54
N VAL A 421 19.53 -1.69 5.03
CA VAL A 421 20.08 -0.58 4.23
C VAL A 421 21.46 -0.22 4.81
N LEU A 422 22.51 -0.41 4.01
CA LEU A 422 23.87 0.01 4.35
C LEU A 422 24.10 1.43 3.81
N ARG A 423 24.66 2.30 4.64
CA ARG A 423 24.94 3.70 4.33
C ARG A 423 26.39 4.07 4.65
N ASP A 424 26.92 5.07 3.96
CA ASP A 424 28.24 5.66 4.24
C ASP A 424 28.15 6.78 5.30
N GLY A 425 29.28 7.44 5.59
CA GLY A 425 29.34 8.60 6.49
C GLY A 425 28.62 9.86 6.00
N ASN A 426 28.30 9.96 4.71
CA ASN A 426 27.55 11.06 4.11
C ASN A 426 26.02 10.86 4.14
N ASP A 427 25.57 9.70 4.65
CA ASP A 427 24.18 9.22 4.62
C ASP A 427 23.69 8.75 3.23
N ASP A 428 24.61 8.51 2.29
CA ASP A 428 24.30 7.94 0.97
C ASP A 428 24.07 6.41 1.08
N ILE A 429 23.13 5.89 0.29
CA ILE A 429 22.77 4.46 0.30
C ILE A 429 23.77 3.67 -0.54
N ILE A 430 24.59 2.83 0.13
CA ILE A 430 25.49 1.88 -0.52
C ILE A 430 24.69 0.66 -1.02
N GLU A 431 23.82 0.10 -0.18
CA GLU A 431 23.07 -1.12 -0.50
C GLU A 431 21.67 -1.13 0.15
N THR A 432 20.74 -1.89 -0.46
CA THR A 432 19.50 -2.31 0.20
C THR A 432 19.19 -3.78 -0.10
N LYS A 433 19.06 -4.60 0.93
CA LYS A 433 18.50 -5.97 0.87
C LYS A 433 17.09 -6.01 1.45
N LYS A 434 16.32 -7.04 1.09
CA LYS A 434 15.00 -7.33 1.65
C LYS A 434 14.89 -8.83 1.97
N TYR A 435 14.18 -9.17 3.06
CA TYR A 435 13.99 -10.55 3.50
C TYR A 435 12.57 -10.79 4.00
N ASP A 436 12.16 -12.05 4.02
CA ASP A 436 10.85 -12.53 4.45
C ASP A 436 11.01 -13.56 5.58
N GLY A 437 10.09 -13.56 6.56
CA GLY A 437 10.07 -14.54 7.66
C GLY A 437 10.60 -13.99 9.00
N PRO A 438 10.28 -14.64 10.14
CA PRO A 438 10.61 -14.14 11.48
C PRO A 438 12.11 -14.12 11.78
N THR A 439 12.92 -14.83 11.00
CA THR A 439 14.38 -14.74 11.02
C THR A 439 14.95 -14.52 9.63
N ALA A 440 16.09 -13.83 9.55
CA ALA A 440 16.83 -13.56 8.34
C ALA A 440 18.34 -13.36 8.67
N THR A 441 19.21 -13.39 7.66
CA THR A 441 20.65 -13.14 7.84
C THR A 441 21.20 -12.18 6.78
N TYR A 442 22.13 -11.33 7.18
CA TYR A 442 22.84 -10.39 6.31
C TYR A 442 24.35 -10.47 6.57
N THR A 443 25.14 -10.74 5.53
CA THR A 443 26.60 -10.66 5.61
C THR A 443 27.04 -9.22 5.36
N LEU A 444 27.72 -8.63 6.33
CA LEU A 444 28.34 -7.31 6.20
C LEU A 444 29.58 -7.37 5.30
N PRO A 445 29.92 -6.29 4.57
CA PRO A 445 31.17 -6.22 3.80
C PRO A 445 32.43 -6.35 4.68
N ASP A 446 33.51 -6.86 4.07
CA ASP A 446 34.85 -6.95 4.68
C ASP A 446 35.52 -5.57 4.88
N ALA A 447 35.05 -4.55 4.16
CA ALA A 447 35.53 -3.17 4.26
C ALA A 447 34.33 -2.21 4.26
N ILE A 448 34.25 -1.34 5.28
CA ILE A 448 33.14 -0.42 5.53
C ILE A 448 33.72 0.89 6.09
N ASP A 449 33.22 2.04 5.63
CA ASP A 449 33.49 3.34 6.26
C ASP A 449 33.01 3.34 7.72
N ILE A 450 33.87 3.72 8.65
CA ILE A 450 33.54 3.74 10.09
C ILE A 450 32.42 4.73 10.45
N GLN A 451 32.21 5.77 9.64
CA GLN A 451 31.08 6.70 9.78
C GLN A 451 29.79 6.12 9.17
N GLY A 452 29.93 5.12 8.30
CA GLY A 452 28.86 4.33 7.74
C GLY A 452 28.14 3.45 8.76
N TYR A 453 26.92 3.05 8.42
CA TYR A 453 26.01 2.43 9.37
C TYR A 453 24.91 1.61 8.68
N LEU A 454 24.26 0.76 9.46
CA LEU A 454 23.16 -0.10 9.00
C LEU A 454 21.83 0.43 9.55
N ASN A 455 20.86 0.72 8.69
CA ASN A 455 19.45 0.69 9.10
C ASN A 455 18.92 -0.73 8.89
N VAL A 456 18.48 -1.37 9.96
CA VAL A 456 17.63 -2.56 9.89
C VAL A 456 16.21 -2.14 10.21
N LYS A 457 15.27 -2.50 9.35
CA LYS A 457 13.83 -2.30 9.57
C LYS A 457 13.13 -3.64 9.54
N LEU A 458 12.34 -3.91 10.56
CA LEU A 458 11.35 -4.97 10.62
C LEU A 458 9.96 -4.36 10.39
N ARG A 459 9.14 -4.99 9.56
CA ARG A 459 7.68 -4.87 9.59
C ARG A 459 7.08 -6.21 9.91
N VAL A 460 6.05 -6.23 10.76
CA VAL A 460 5.20 -7.41 10.93
C VAL A 460 3.79 -7.07 10.46
N PHE A 461 3.17 -8.02 9.77
CA PHE A 461 1.75 -8.02 9.41
C PHE A 461 1.04 -9.16 10.17
N ASP A 462 -0.14 -8.89 10.71
CA ASP A 462 -1.12 -9.86 11.22
C ASP A 462 -1.77 -10.69 10.08
N SER A 463 -2.77 -11.52 10.39
CA SER A 463 -3.49 -12.32 9.40
C SER A 463 -4.42 -11.52 8.48
N VAL A 464 -4.81 -10.30 8.85
CA VAL A 464 -5.84 -9.50 8.16
C VAL A 464 -5.25 -8.37 7.29
N GLY A 465 -3.99 -8.02 7.53
CA GLY A 465 -3.19 -7.06 6.78
C GLY A 465 -2.92 -5.74 7.52
N GLY A 466 -3.21 -5.61 8.80
CA GLY A 466 -2.62 -4.55 9.62
C GLY A 466 -1.09 -4.67 9.69
N SER A 467 -0.39 -3.68 10.25
CA SER A 467 1.08 -3.74 10.35
C SER A 467 1.70 -2.70 11.26
N ASP A 468 2.81 -3.07 11.90
CA ASP A 468 3.70 -2.17 12.64
C ASP A 468 5.17 -2.30 12.21
N ASP A 469 5.93 -1.24 12.46
CA ASP A 469 7.32 -1.05 12.05
C ASP A 469 8.25 -0.89 13.25
N ALA A 470 9.31 -1.69 13.30
CA ALA A 470 10.44 -1.46 14.21
C ALA A 470 11.72 -1.14 13.39
N ASP A 471 12.33 0.01 13.66
CA ASP A 471 13.57 0.46 13.03
C ASP A 471 14.74 0.51 14.03
N LEU A 472 15.92 0.04 13.62
CA LEU A 472 17.16 0.08 14.39
C LEU A 472 18.33 0.60 13.55
N LYS A 473 19.07 1.59 14.09
CA LYS A 473 20.32 2.10 13.52
C LYS A 473 21.53 1.50 14.26
N ILE A 474 22.38 0.79 13.52
CA ILE A 474 23.52 0.02 14.04
C ILE A 474 24.82 0.57 13.44
N PHE A 475 25.83 0.76 14.28
CA PHE A 475 27.16 1.24 13.89
C PHE A 475 28.21 0.11 14.02
N PRO A 476 29.37 0.22 13.34
CA PRO A 476 30.49 -0.69 13.56
C PRO A 476 31.07 -0.55 14.98
N VAL A 477 31.73 -1.60 15.47
CA VAL A 477 32.73 -1.48 16.54
C VAL A 477 33.94 -0.76 15.93
N ALA A 478 34.30 0.41 16.45
CA ALA A 478 35.43 1.19 15.98
C ALA A 478 36.69 0.85 16.78
N SER A 479 37.81 0.62 16.08
CA SER A 479 39.16 0.59 16.65
C SER A 479 40.03 1.61 15.92
N LYS A 480 40.82 2.38 16.67
CA LYS A 480 41.86 3.25 16.14
C LYS A 480 43.17 2.48 16.01
N VAL A 481 43.68 2.42 14.78
CA VAL A 481 45.00 1.87 14.47
C VAL A 481 45.96 3.03 14.24
N THR A 482 46.96 3.15 15.11
CA THR A 482 48.14 3.98 14.87
C THR A 482 49.20 3.11 14.21
N PHE A 483 49.61 3.44 12.99
CA PHE A 483 50.72 2.80 12.30
C PHE A 483 51.99 3.61 12.55
N ASP A 484 53.05 2.93 12.99
CA ASP A 484 54.29 3.57 13.47
C ASP A 484 55.54 2.84 12.97
N SER A 485 56.72 3.45 13.11
CA SER A 485 57.99 2.78 12.76
C SER A 485 59.08 3.02 13.78
N ASP A 486 60.00 2.06 13.91
CA ASP A 486 61.23 2.21 14.70
C ASP A 486 62.45 1.81 13.85
N PRO A 487 63.34 2.75 13.47
CA PRO A 487 63.28 4.20 13.72
C PRO A 487 62.04 4.91 13.14
N PRO A 488 61.62 6.07 13.71
CA PRO A 488 60.42 6.78 13.28
C PRO A 488 60.54 7.46 11.91
N GLY A 489 59.44 7.52 11.17
CA GLY A 489 59.33 8.20 9.87
C GLY A 489 59.71 7.34 8.65
N ILE A 490 59.82 6.02 8.78
CA ILE A 490 60.11 5.11 7.67
C ILE A 490 58.82 4.86 6.88
N GLU A 491 58.82 5.23 5.59
CA GLU A 491 57.66 5.04 4.71
C GLU A 491 57.23 3.57 4.64
N MET A 492 55.94 3.32 4.90
CA MET A 492 55.30 2.01 4.77
C MET A 492 54.11 2.08 3.80
N THR A 493 53.58 0.92 3.42
CA THR A 493 52.40 0.82 2.55
C THR A 493 51.22 0.26 3.33
N ILE A 494 50.05 0.92 3.24
CA ILE A 494 48.79 0.53 3.90
C ILE A 494 47.69 0.58 2.84
N ASP A 495 47.02 -0.55 2.58
CA ASP A 495 46.00 -0.71 1.53
C ASP A 495 46.48 -0.27 0.12
N GLY A 496 47.78 -0.40 -0.13
CA GLY A 496 48.45 0.06 -1.36
C GLY A 496 48.91 1.52 -1.37
N GLU A 497 48.56 2.32 -0.34
CA GLU A 497 48.96 3.72 -0.22
C GLU A 497 50.29 3.86 0.55
N LYS A 498 51.24 4.60 -0.01
CA LYS A 498 52.54 4.92 0.61
C LYS A 498 52.40 6.07 1.60
N LEU A 499 52.80 5.85 2.85
CA LEU A 499 52.53 6.73 3.97
C LEU A 499 53.73 6.84 4.92
N THR A 500 54.00 8.05 5.42
CA THR A 500 55.08 8.33 6.38
C THR A 500 54.54 8.30 7.82
N PRO A 501 54.98 7.36 8.68
CA PRO A 501 54.51 7.26 10.06
C PRO A 501 54.95 8.42 10.97
N PRO A 502 54.26 8.67 12.10
CA PRO A 502 53.06 7.95 12.56
C PRO A 502 51.79 8.38 11.80
N VAL A 503 50.95 7.41 11.44
CA VAL A 503 49.64 7.65 10.78
C VAL A 503 48.53 7.01 11.60
N GLU A 504 47.45 7.74 11.81
CA GLU A 504 46.27 7.25 12.55
C GLU A 504 45.09 7.05 11.60
N ARG A 505 44.47 5.87 11.65
CA ARG A 505 43.21 5.56 10.94
C ARG A 505 42.25 4.86 11.91
N THR A 506 40.94 4.98 11.67
CA THR A 506 39.92 4.26 12.44
C THR A 506 39.18 3.31 11.50
N TYR A 507 39.15 2.04 11.87
CA TYR A 507 38.55 0.97 11.08
C TYR A 507 37.50 0.21 11.91
N ALA A 508 36.59 -0.49 11.23
CA ALA A 508 35.74 -1.45 11.89
C ALA A 508 36.57 -2.63 12.44
N LYS A 509 36.19 -3.15 13.60
CA LYS A 509 36.72 -4.42 14.14
C LYS A 509 36.60 -5.54 13.10
N ASP A 510 37.61 -6.42 13.07
CA ASP A 510 37.80 -7.52 12.11
C ASP A 510 38.00 -7.07 10.65
N ALA A 511 38.10 -5.77 10.36
CA ALA A 511 38.47 -5.29 9.03
C ALA A 511 39.88 -5.78 8.65
N LYS A 512 40.06 -6.05 7.36
CA LYS A 512 41.30 -6.52 6.75
C LYS A 512 42.02 -5.34 6.14
N VAL A 513 43.26 -5.12 6.55
CA VAL A 513 44.11 -4.00 6.10
C VAL A 513 45.43 -4.58 5.60
N ASP A 514 45.77 -4.37 4.33
CA ASP A 514 47.01 -4.93 3.78
C ASP A 514 48.20 -4.01 4.08
N VAL A 515 49.17 -4.51 4.86
CA VAL A 515 50.35 -3.75 5.30
C VAL A 515 51.63 -4.31 4.70
N SER A 516 52.56 -3.42 4.32
CA SER A 516 53.89 -3.77 3.83
C SER A 516 54.94 -2.75 4.25
N CYS A 517 56.06 -3.25 4.76
CA CYS A 517 57.23 -2.45 5.12
C CYS A 517 58.40 -2.67 4.13
N PRO A 518 59.28 -1.69 3.88
CA PRO A 518 60.51 -1.89 3.12
C PRO A 518 61.33 -3.10 3.61
N VAL A 519 61.97 -3.85 2.70
CA VAL A 519 62.92 -4.92 3.07
C VAL A 519 64.12 -4.34 3.81
N GLU A 520 64.63 -3.23 3.28
CA GLU A 520 65.77 -2.49 3.78
C GLU A 520 65.61 -1.00 3.49
N ILE A 521 66.25 -0.16 4.29
CA ILE A 521 66.30 1.29 4.12
C ILE A 521 67.64 1.85 4.63
N TYR A 522 68.13 2.90 3.97
CA TYR A 522 69.34 3.63 4.36
C TYR A 522 68.94 4.89 5.15
N LEU A 523 69.41 5.02 6.39
CA LEU A 523 69.05 6.11 7.31
C LEU A 523 70.31 6.80 7.85
N GLY A 524 70.39 8.13 7.68
CA GLY A 524 71.48 8.97 8.18
C GLY A 524 71.52 10.33 7.50
N GLU A 525 72.62 11.06 7.69
CA GLU A 525 72.97 12.22 6.86
C GLU A 525 73.53 11.76 5.50
N GLU A 526 73.40 12.58 4.46
CA GLU A 526 73.83 12.26 3.09
C GLU A 526 75.33 11.90 3.03
N GLY A 527 75.66 10.67 2.63
CA GLY A 527 77.02 10.12 2.64
C GLY A 527 77.46 9.47 3.96
N ASN A 528 76.57 9.31 4.95
CA ASN A 528 76.78 8.61 6.23
C ASN A 528 75.61 7.66 6.58
N GLU A 529 74.79 7.30 5.58
CA GLU A 529 73.59 6.50 5.76
C GLU A 529 73.90 5.06 6.16
N LYS A 530 73.16 4.54 7.14
CA LYS A 530 73.31 3.18 7.63
C LYS A 530 72.17 2.30 7.14
N LEU A 531 72.52 1.11 6.66
CA LEU A 531 71.57 0.08 6.28
C LEU A 531 70.79 -0.41 7.52
N HIS A 532 69.48 -0.33 7.45
CA HIS A 532 68.55 -0.91 8.41
C HIS A 532 67.67 -1.92 7.66
N THR A 533 67.60 -3.14 8.16
CA THR A 533 66.79 -4.23 7.57
C THR A 533 65.55 -4.47 8.43
N PHE A 534 64.41 -4.78 7.81
CA PHE A 534 63.19 -5.13 8.54
C PHE A 534 63.47 -6.24 9.57
N GLU A 535 63.04 -6.05 10.80
CA GLU A 535 63.16 -7.03 11.88
C GLU A 535 61.83 -7.74 12.15
N LYS A 536 60.75 -6.98 12.39
CA LYS A 536 59.39 -7.49 12.59
C LYS A 536 58.32 -6.39 12.64
N TRP A 537 57.06 -6.79 12.61
CA TRP A 537 55.92 -5.98 13.10
C TRP A 537 55.63 -6.24 14.59
N SER A 538 54.92 -5.32 15.25
CA SER A 538 54.53 -5.43 16.67
C SER A 538 53.46 -6.48 16.98
N ASP A 539 52.79 -7.02 15.96
CA ASP A 539 51.89 -8.18 16.03
C ASP A 539 52.58 -9.51 15.67
N GLU A 540 53.90 -9.48 15.43
CA GLU A 540 54.74 -10.56 14.90
C GLU A 540 54.35 -11.06 13.49
N GLY A 541 53.64 -10.24 12.69
CA GLY A 541 53.32 -10.54 11.30
C GLY A 541 54.52 -10.53 10.34
N GLU A 542 54.37 -11.20 9.20
CA GLU A 542 55.33 -11.18 8.08
C GLU A 542 55.55 -9.76 7.53
N ARG A 543 56.65 -9.48 6.83
CA ARG A 543 56.96 -8.13 6.29
C ARG A 543 55.80 -7.54 5.48
N GLU A 544 55.09 -8.39 4.73
CA GLU A 544 53.86 -8.08 4.01
C GLU A 544 52.78 -9.06 4.42
N HIS A 545 51.67 -8.56 4.98
CA HIS A 545 50.57 -9.39 5.46
C HIS A 545 49.25 -8.60 5.51
N THR A 546 48.14 -9.31 5.61
CA THR A 546 46.82 -8.72 5.91
C THR A 546 46.64 -8.62 7.41
N PHE A 547 46.75 -7.42 7.96
CA PHE A 547 46.44 -7.12 9.36
C PHE A 547 44.93 -7.25 9.60
N VAL A 548 44.53 -7.77 10.75
CA VAL A 548 43.11 -7.90 11.15
C VAL A 548 42.86 -6.99 12.36
N VAL A 549 42.01 -5.99 12.17
CA VAL A 549 41.81 -4.91 13.14
C VAL A 549 41.16 -5.44 14.44
N PRO A 550 41.77 -5.23 15.62
CA PRO A 550 41.22 -5.69 16.89
C PRO A 550 40.00 -4.87 17.36
N ALA A 551 39.42 -5.24 18.51
CA ALA A 551 38.27 -4.53 19.09
C ALA A 551 38.65 -3.24 19.84
N GLU A 552 39.90 -3.14 20.30
CA GLU A 552 40.45 -2.03 21.08
C GLU A 552 41.42 -1.19 20.22
N ASP A 553 41.77 0.02 20.63
CA ASP A 553 42.79 0.84 19.98
C ASP A 553 44.19 0.19 20.06
N VAL A 554 45.00 0.30 18.99
CA VAL A 554 46.27 -0.43 18.85
C VAL A 554 47.35 0.39 18.12
N ASN A 555 48.62 0.20 18.50
CA ASN A 555 49.77 0.65 17.70
C ASN A 555 50.40 -0.54 16.96
N LEU A 556 50.37 -0.49 15.62
CA LEU A 556 51.04 -1.44 14.74
C LEU A 556 52.37 -0.83 14.28
N THR A 557 53.46 -1.23 14.94
CA THR A 557 54.80 -0.67 14.74
C THR A 557 55.64 -1.60 13.86
N CYS A 558 56.28 -1.04 12.81
CA CYS A 558 57.27 -1.74 12.01
C CYS A 558 58.69 -1.44 12.51
N SER A 559 59.40 -2.45 13.04
CA SER A 559 60.74 -2.31 13.60
C SER A 559 61.83 -2.76 12.64
N PHE A 560 62.93 -2.00 12.57
CA PHE A 560 64.09 -2.27 11.74
C PHE A 560 65.37 -2.41 12.58
N LYS A 561 66.14 -3.46 12.27
CA LYS A 561 67.46 -3.69 12.87
C LYS A 561 68.52 -2.93 12.09
N LEU A 562 69.35 -2.15 12.78
CA LEU A 562 70.60 -1.62 12.23
C LEU A 562 71.50 -2.79 11.78
N HIS A 563 71.84 -2.84 10.51
CA HIS A 563 72.83 -3.76 9.97
C HIS A 563 74.24 -3.26 10.31
N GLY A 564 75.15 -4.18 10.67
CA GLY A 564 76.55 -3.83 10.87
C GLY A 564 77.25 -3.44 9.56
N PRO A 565 78.41 -2.77 9.60
CA PRO A 565 79.28 -2.74 8.43
C PRO A 565 79.64 -4.18 8.03
N PRO A 566 79.80 -4.49 6.73
CA PRO A 566 80.15 -5.84 6.29
C PRO A 566 81.48 -6.26 6.92
N GLU A 567 81.54 -7.50 7.42
CA GLU A 567 82.78 -8.06 7.96
C GLU A 567 83.85 -8.09 6.87
N THR A 568 84.96 -7.39 7.11
CA THR A 568 86.13 -7.41 6.22
C THR A 568 86.71 -8.81 6.21
N PRO A 569 86.90 -9.46 5.04
CA PRO A 569 87.47 -10.80 4.97
C PRO A 569 88.84 -10.89 5.66
N ASP A 570 89.03 -11.92 6.46
CA ASP A 570 90.28 -12.17 7.21
C ASP A 570 91.43 -12.50 6.25
N GLU A 571 92.49 -11.68 6.23
CA GLU A 571 93.61 -11.87 5.31
C GLU A 571 94.61 -12.94 5.80
N GLY A 572 94.38 -14.19 5.36
CA GLY A 572 95.49 -15.07 5.01
C GLY A 572 95.29 -16.57 5.25
N PRO A 573 96.34 -17.38 5.01
CA PRO A 573 97.44 -17.13 4.07
C PRO A 573 97.77 -18.36 3.21
N GLN A 574 97.87 -18.20 1.89
CA GLN A 574 98.43 -19.16 0.93
C GLN A 574 99.13 -18.36 -0.20
N VAL A 575 100.07 -18.86 -1.00
CA VAL A 575 100.47 -20.24 -1.32
C VAL A 575 102.00 -20.36 -1.32
N VAL A 576 102.53 -21.52 -0.94
CA VAL A 576 103.81 -22.03 -1.48
C VAL A 576 103.59 -23.47 -1.92
N ASP A 577 103.74 -23.77 -3.22
CA ASP A 577 104.01 -25.14 -3.65
C ASP A 577 104.79 -25.18 -4.98
N TYR A 578 105.39 -26.33 -5.28
CA TYR A 578 106.36 -26.53 -6.35
C TYR A 578 105.72 -27.03 -7.66
N ALA A 579 106.40 -26.76 -8.77
CA ALA A 579 105.99 -27.20 -10.08
C ALA A 579 106.25 -28.71 -10.32
N TYR A 580 105.43 -29.32 -11.17
CA TYR A 580 105.75 -30.58 -11.85
C TYR A 580 105.31 -30.51 -13.32
N THR A 581 106.07 -31.14 -14.22
CA THR A 581 105.92 -30.97 -15.68
C THR A 581 106.06 -32.28 -16.46
N GLY A 582 105.17 -32.49 -17.43
CA GLY A 582 105.15 -33.57 -18.42
C GLY A 582 103.71 -33.77 -18.93
N SER A 583 103.38 -33.55 -20.21
CA SER A 583 103.73 -34.34 -21.43
C SER A 583 103.02 -35.71 -21.46
N ASP A 584 102.30 -36.11 -22.51
CA ASP A 584 101.97 -35.44 -23.78
C ASP A 584 100.81 -36.16 -24.51
N ASP A 585 100.43 -35.67 -25.70
CA ASP A 585 99.61 -36.38 -26.74
C ASP A 585 98.13 -36.75 -26.45
N GLY A 586 97.35 -37.09 -27.52
CA GLY A 586 96.11 -37.89 -27.35
C GLY A 586 94.82 -37.56 -28.14
N LYS A 587 94.88 -37.14 -29.42
CA LYS A 587 93.74 -36.80 -30.33
C LYS A 587 92.41 -37.61 -30.27
N ASN A 588 91.36 -36.94 -30.80
CA ASN A 588 90.13 -37.42 -31.47
C ASN A 588 88.81 -37.58 -30.67
N SER A 589 87.69 -37.40 -31.39
CA SER A 589 86.36 -37.13 -30.83
C SER A 589 85.20 -37.87 -31.54
N SER A 590 84.59 -38.84 -30.86
CA SER A 590 83.28 -39.47 -31.13
C SER A 590 83.02 -40.56 -30.07
N GLY A 591 81.82 -40.86 -29.56
CA GLY A 591 80.50 -40.26 -29.76
C GLY A 591 79.37 -41.32 -29.76
N GLY A 592 78.42 -41.22 -28.82
CA GLY A 592 77.08 -41.83 -28.90
C GLY A 592 76.79 -43.16 -28.15
N GLY A 593 75.69 -43.17 -27.39
CA GLY A 593 74.84 -44.35 -27.09
C GLY A 593 75.25 -45.31 -25.95
N ASP A 594 74.38 -46.18 -25.43
CA ASP A 594 72.89 -46.23 -25.43
C ASP A 594 72.37 -47.35 -24.48
N SER A 595 71.04 -47.55 -24.39
CA SER A 595 70.27 -48.69 -23.83
C SER A 595 70.11 -48.79 -22.30
N GLY A 596 69.01 -49.31 -21.73
CA GLY A 596 67.74 -49.84 -22.27
C GLY A 596 66.74 -50.14 -21.11
N CYS A 597 65.50 -50.64 -21.28
CA CYS A 597 64.77 -51.13 -22.46
C CYS A 597 63.23 -51.07 -22.25
N ALA A 598 62.44 -51.44 -23.27
CA ALA A 598 60.96 -51.36 -23.40
C ALA A 598 60.13 -52.05 -22.25
N VAL A 599 58.85 -51.72 -22.00
CA VAL A 599 57.61 -51.99 -22.79
C VAL A 599 56.40 -51.34 -22.03
N THR A 600 55.27 -50.83 -22.53
CA THR A 600 54.66 -50.20 -23.76
C THR A 600 53.43 -49.36 -23.27
N ASN A 601 52.36 -48.88 -23.95
CA ASN A 601 51.76 -49.02 -25.30
C ASN A 601 50.78 -47.84 -25.64
N GLN A 602 50.12 -47.91 -26.82
CA GLN A 602 48.84 -47.34 -27.35
C GLN A 602 47.89 -46.51 -26.44
N SER A 603 47.11 -45.53 -26.95
CA SER A 603 46.92 -44.98 -28.32
C SER A 603 46.20 -43.61 -28.35
N SER A 604 46.37 -42.86 -29.44
CA SER A 604 45.62 -41.63 -29.84
C SER A 604 44.32 -41.98 -30.64
N PRO A 605 43.50 -41.05 -31.21
CA PRO A 605 43.64 -39.58 -31.35
C PRO A 605 42.34 -38.71 -31.17
N THR A 606 42.46 -37.40 -31.38
CA THR A 606 41.45 -36.40 -31.83
C THR A 606 40.05 -36.32 -31.18
N GLY A 607 39.67 -35.11 -30.74
CA GLY A 607 38.28 -34.69 -30.55
C GLY A 607 38.15 -33.17 -30.48
N ALA A 608 37.13 -32.57 -31.11
CA ALA A 608 36.99 -31.12 -31.19
C ALA A 608 35.54 -30.63 -30.93
N ALA A 609 35.46 -29.54 -30.15
CA ALA A 609 34.40 -28.53 -30.12
C ALA A 609 32.97 -28.89 -29.61
N ILE A 610 32.25 -27.79 -29.33
CA ILE A 610 30.79 -27.63 -29.17
C ILE A 610 30.19 -27.93 -27.78
N CYS A 611 29.19 -27.11 -27.45
CA CYS A 611 28.50 -26.99 -26.17
C CYS A 611 27.29 -27.95 -26.03
N LEU A 612 26.45 -27.66 -25.02
CA LEU A 612 25.10 -28.18 -24.75
C LEU A 612 25.02 -29.57 -24.12
N LEU A 613 24.69 -29.60 -22.82
CA LEU A 613 23.87 -30.64 -22.23
C LEU A 613 22.49 -30.06 -21.89
N LEU A 614 21.47 -30.58 -22.55
CA LEU A 614 20.06 -30.35 -22.22
C LEU A 614 19.50 -31.68 -21.73
N LEU A 615 19.06 -31.76 -20.48
CA LEU A 615 18.48 -32.98 -19.91
C LEU A 615 16.96 -32.84 -19.74
N LEU A 616 16.24 -33.47 -20.66
CA LEU A 616 14.79 -33.65 -20.64
C LEU A 616 14.43 -34.93 -19.88
N THR A 617 13.44 -34.85 -18.98
CA THR A 617 12.45 -35.93 -18.85
C THR A 617 11.10 -35.38 -18.43
N LEU A 618 10.11 -35.53 -19.31
CA LEU A 618 8.69 -35.40 -18.99
C LEU A 618 8.18 -36.75 -18.46
N PHE A 619 7.21 -36.75 -17.54
CA PHE A 619 5.91 -37.44 -17.69
C PHE A 619 5.11 -37.39 -16.38
N PHE A 620 3.97 -36.69 -16.38
CA PHE A 620 2.66 -37.36 -16.30
C PHE A 620 1.53 -36.37 -16.60
N SER A 621 0.51 -36.81 -17.34
CA SER A 621 -0.68 -36.00 -17.64
C SER A 621 -1.91 -36.59 -16.96
N ARG A 622 -2.74 -35.72 -16.37
CA ARG A 622 -4.13 -36.07 -16.02
C ARG A 622 -5.07 -34.95 -16.46
N ARG A 623 -5.94 -35.27 -17.42
CA ARG A 623 -7.17 -34.52 -17.66
C ARG A 623 -8.12 -34.76 -16.49
N TYR A 624 -8.83 -33.73 -16.06
CA TYR A 624 -10.14 -33.91 -15.42
C TYR A 624 -11.23 -33.40 -16.37
N ARG A 625 -12.38 -34.09 -16.36
CA ARG A 625 -13.55 -33.81 -17.19
C ARG A 625 -14.77 -33.81 -16.26
N ALA A 626 -15.66 -32.83 -16.42
CA ALA A 626 -16.81 -32.68 -15.54
C ALA A 626 -17.87 -33.79 -15.77
N THR A 627 -18.57 -34.15 -14.70
CA THR A 627 -19.84 -34.89 -14.72
C THR A 627 -20.76 -34.38 -13.60
N ARG A 628 -22.08 -34.53 -13.77
CA ARG A 628 -23.12 -33.92 -12.92
C ARG A 628 -23.58 -34.85 -11.76
N GLN A 629 -24.23 -34.22 -10.77
CA GLN A 629 -25.41 -34.65 -10.00
C GLN A 629 -25.65 -36.15 -9.73
N THR A 630 -25.86 -36.52 -8.46
CA THR A 630 -27.20 -36.80 -7.87
C THR A 630 -27.10 -36.95 -6.34
N HIS A 631 -28.26 -37.03 -5.66
CA HIS A 631 -28.48 -37.31 -4.22
C HIS A 631 -28.27 -36.13 -3.25
N GLN A 632 -29.18 -35.91 -2.29
CA GLN A 632 -30.56 -36.42 -2.16
C GLN A 632 -31.45 -35.43 -1.39
#